data_AF-A0A5C3LH15-F1
#
_entry.id   AF-A0A5C3LH15-F1
#
_cell.length_a   1.000
_cell.length_b   1.000
_cell.length_c   1.000
_cell.angle_alpha   90.00
_cell.angle_beta   90.00
_cell.angle_gamma   90.00
#
_symmetry.space_group_name_H-M   'P 1'
#
loop_
_entity.id
_entity.type
_entity.pdbx_description
1 polymer ?
#
loop_
_entity_poly.entity_id
_entity_poly.type
_entity_poly.pdbx_seq_one_letter_code
_entity_poly.pdbx_strand_id
1 'polypeptide(L)'
;MVPHLPSELLRDIISLCLDVKSNRIPLLLTSSVCNAISMELLYTHLRFETSLQLIRFLCTYGTPLLPLPYPPRTIDVDFTSDATTIFFHLNTLITRCGSLPEMETDEQGRIVLDILRLRLYSHTQDSGLHMILTSLEQVNPRRFIWTGPDPPHHFSTAVSLLFTFSAQYLFRAIEGWTNLTHLTLTHISLRLPSGNDNLPFRFPQVPNLRVFYLGQATFIPAESIAIFILGSAGVTALEKVRLVDAYESSIWGRRLRRSDIETLAARIVVASDIGDDEQRKEKVVAGAVKKIRQFITCEGQTERIIGGDRIPEDSNGVLM
;
A
#
# COMPACT_ATOMS: atom_id res chain seq x y z
N MET A 1 -34.07 -36.62 -1.56
CA MET A 1 -34.14 -35.17 -1.83
C MET A 1 -32.87 -34.56 -1.25
N VAL A 2 -31.99 -34.00 -2.08
CA VAL A 2 -30.88 -33.21 -1.58
C VAL A 2 -31.47 -31.88 -1.12
N PRO A 3 -31.28 -31.45 0.14
CA PRO A 3 -31.80 -30.17 0.60
C PRO A 3 -31.27 -29.04 -0.30
N HIS A 4 -32.16 -28.17 -0.76
CA HIS A 4 -31.78 -26.99 -1.55
C HIS A 4 -31.00 -26.04 -0.65
N LEU A 5 -29.70 -25.91 -0.92
CA LEU A 5 -28.86 -24.89 -0.32
C LEU A 5 -29.20 -23.52 -0.96
N PRO A 6 -29.50 -22.47 -0.18
CA PRO A 6 -29.64 -21.10 -0.69
C PRO A 6 -28.41 -20.66 -1.50
N SER A 7 -28.63 -19.87 -2.54
CA SER A 7 -27.58 -19.37 -3.46
C SER A 7 -26.51 -18.56 -2.73
N GLU A 8 -26.90 -17.84 -1.68
CA GLU A 8 -26.03 -17.00 -0.86
C GLU A 8 -25.04 -17.88 -0.08
N LEU A 9 -25.53 -18.93 0.56
CA LEU A 9 -24.68 -19.89 1.28
C LEU A 9 -23.77 -20.65 0.32
N LEU A 10 -24.26 -21.01 -0.87
CA LEU A 10 -23.43 -21.65 -1.88
C LEU A 10 -22.31 -20.70 -2.37
N ARG A 11 -22.62 -19.42 -2.56
CA ARG A 11 -21.63 -18.39 -2.92
C ARG A 11 -20.55 -18.25 -1.85
N ASP A 12 -20.92 -18.20 -0.58
CA ASP A 12 -19.98 -18.12 0.53
C ASP A 12 -19.06 -19.35 0.58
N ILE A 13 -19.63 -20.56 0.43
CA ILE A 13 -18.85 -21.80 0.38
C ILE A 13 -17.88 -21.79 -0.80
N ILE A 14 -18.33 -21.42 -2.01
CA ILE A 14 -17.47 -21.36 -3.19
C ILE A 14 -16.36 -20.31 -3.00
N SER A 15 -16.67 -19.15 -2.43
CA SER A 15 -15.66 -18.11 -2.13
C SER A 15 -14.56 -18.65 -1.23
N LEU A 16 -14.92 -19.35 -0.14
CA LEU A 16 -13.95 -19.99 0.75
C LEU A 16 -13.11 -21.07 0.03
N CYS A 17 -13.74 -21.85 -0.85
CA CYS A 17 -13.04 -22.88 -1.63
C CYS A 17 -12.08 -22.30 -2.68
N LEU A 18 -12.37 -21.12 -3.25
CA LEU A 18 -11.51 -20.46 -4.24
C LEU A 18 -10.24 -19.84 -3.62
N ASP A 19 -10.29 -19.49 -2.33
CA ASP A 19 -9.19 -18.92 -1.57
C ASP A 19 -8.13 -19.97 -1.16
N VAL A 20 -8.55 -21.22 -0.98
CA VAL A 20 -7.61 -22.33 -0.76
C VAL A 20 -6.84 -22.54 -2.06
N LYS A 21 -5.51 -22.44 -2.02
CA LYS A 21 -4.55 -22.47 -3.16
C LYS A 21 -4.60 -23.74 -4.06
N SER A 22 -5.62 -24.57 -3.90
CA SER A 22 -5.90 -25.74 -4.73
C SER A 22 -6.41 -25.38 -6.13
N ASN A 23 -6.24 -26.32 -7.05
CA ASN A 23 -6.80 -26.30 -8.40
C ASN A 23 -8.28 -25.90 -8.39
N ARG A 24 -8.64 -24.80 -9.07
CA ARG A 24 -10.01 -24.24 -9.14
C ARG A 24 -10.89 -24.92 -10.20
N ILE A 25 -10.28 -25.71 -11.09
CA ILE A 25 -10.98 -26.37 -12.20
C ILE A 25 -12.13 -27.28 -11.74
N PRO A 26 -11.98 -28.11 -10.69
CA PRO A 26 -13.09 -28.97 -10.24
C PRO A 26 -14.35 -28.19 -9.87
N LEU A 27 -14.23 -27.02 -9.24
CA LEU A 27 -15.37 -26.16 -8.89
C LEU A 27 -16.11 -25.69 -10.15
N LEU A 28 -15.36 -25.28 -11.17
CA LEU A 28 -15.90 -24.84 -12.46
C LEU A 28 -16.59 -25.96 -13.25
N LEU A 29 -16.22 -27.22 -12.99
CA LEU A 29 -16.76 -28.39 -13.69
C LEU A 29 -17.86 -29.12 -12.90
N THR A 30 -18.13 -28.75 -11.65
CA THR A 30 -19.04 -29.49 -10.77
C THR A 30 -20.52 -29.35 -11.20
N SER A 31 -20.97 -28.13 -11.48
CA SER A 31 -22.34 -27.86 -11.95
C SER A 31 -22.40 -26.50 -12.64
N SER A 32 -23.45 -26.23 -13.42
CA SER A 32 -23.65 -24.93 -14.07
C SER A 32 -23.81 -23.78 -13.06
N VAL A 33 -24.46 -24.03 -11.91
CA VAL A 33 -24.61 -23.05 -10.83
C VAL A 33 -23.25 -22.75 -10.20
N CYS A 34 -22.46 -23.78 -9.88
CA CYS A 34 -21.11 -23.61 -9.37
C CYS A 34 -20.23 -22.87 -10.38
N ASN A 35 -20.35 -23.18 -11.66
CA ASN A 35 -19.62 -22.52 -12.73
C ASN A 35 -19.97 -21.03 -12.79
N ALA A 36 -21.25 -20.67 -12.82
CA ALA A 36 -21.70 -19.28 -12.89
C ALA A 36 -21.19 -18.45 -11.69
N ILE A 37 -21.38 -18.97 -10.47
CA ILE A 37 -20.93 -18.30 -9.24
C ILE A 37 -19.39 -18.19 -9.21
N SER A 38 -18.68 -19.27 -9.56
CA SER A 38 -17.21 -19.26 -9.55
C SER A 38 -16.65 -18.30 -10.59
N MET A 39 -17.25 -18.23 -11.79
CA MET A 39 -16.86 -17.29 -12.83
C MET A 39 -17.07 -15.85 -12.35
N GLU A 40 -18.24 -15.52 -11.81
CA GLU A 40 -18.51 -14.20 -11.24
C GLU A 40 -17.44 -13.83 -10.20
N LEU A 41 -17.20 -14.69 -9.21
CA LEU A 41 -16.19 -14.44 -8.17
C LEU A 41 -14.78 -14.26 -8.73
N LEU A 42 -14.37 -15.09 -9.70
CA LEU A 42 -13.01 -15.05 -10.27
C LEU A 42 -12.74 -13.79 -11.10
N TYR A 43 -13.72 -13.29 -11.85
CA TYR A 43 -13.54 -12.09 -12.68
C TYR A 43 -13.84 -10.80 -11.92
N THR A 44 -14.71 -10.83 -10.90
CA THR A 44 -14.89 -9.72 -9.97
C THR A 44 -13.67 -9.55 -9.06
N HIS A 45 -12.98 -10.65 -8.70
CA HIS A 45 -11.80 -10.64 -7.85
C HIS A 45 -10.56 -11.17 -8.58
N LEU A 46 -10.03 -10.36 -9.50
CA LEU A 46 -8.86 -10.72 -10.27
C LEU A 46 -7.64 -10.89 -9.36
N ARG A 47 -6.99 -12.05 -9.46
CA ARG A 47 -5.79 -12.38 -8.72
C ARG A 47 -4.75 -13.03 -9.62
N PHE A 48 -3.55 -12.47 -9.62
CA PHE A 48 -2.41 -12.95 -10.40
C PHE A 48 -1.23 -13.22 -9.46
N GLU A 49 -0.78 -14.48 -9.38
CA GLU A 49 0.36 -14.90 -8.56
C GLU A 49 1.67 -14.94 -9.36
N THR A 50 1.60 -14.80 -10.68
CA THR A 50 2.76 -14.73 -11.56
C THR A 50 2.52 -13.78 -12.72
N SER A 51 3.57 -13.16 -13.24
CA SER A 51 3.50 -12.31 -14.44
C SER A 51 2.95 -13.07 -15.64
N LEU A 52 3.27 -14.36 -15.77
CA LEU A 52 2.76 -15.21 -16.85
C LEU A 52 1.23 -15.40 -16.78
N GLN A 53 0.63 -15.50 -15.59
CA GLN A 53 -0.83 -15.57 -15.45
C GLN A 53 -1.47 -14.27 -15.95
N LEU A 54 -0.93 -13.11 -15.58
CA LEU A 54 -1.40 -11.82 -16.06
C LEU A 54 -1.27 -11.72 -17.59
N ILE A 55 -0.10 -12.06 -18.15
CA ILE A 55 0.12 -12.02 -19.60
C ILE A 55 -0.85 -12.95 -20.33
N ARG A 56 -1.04 -14.19 -19.85
CA ARG A 56 -2.00 -15.13 -20.46
C ARG A 56 -3.43 -14.60 -20.39
N PHE A 57 -3.83 -14.04 -19.26
CA PHE A 57 -5.13 -13.39 -19.11
C PHE A 57 -5.29 -12.26 -20.13
N LEU A 58 -4.26 -11.43 -20.30
CA LEU A 58 -4.25 -10.37 -21.31
C LEU A 58 -4.25 -10.93 -22.74
N CYS A 59 -3.61 -12.05 -23.04
CA CYS A 59 -3.71 -12.65 -24.38
C CYS A 59 -5.12 -13.19 -24.66
N THR A 60 -5.76 -13.79 -23.66
CA THR A 60 -7.11 -14.35 -23.79
C THR A 60 -8.17 -13.27 -23.91
N TYR A 61 -8.18 -12.31 -22.97
CA TYR A 61 -9.19 -11.25 -22.88
C TYR A 61 -8.72 -9.93 -23.50
N GLY A 62 -7.77 -10.02 -24.43
CA GLY A 62 -7.20 -8.85 -25.12
C GLY A 62 -7.76 -8.55 -26.48
N THR A 63 -8.65 -9.41 -26.96
CA THR A 63 -9.29 -9.23 -28.26
C THR A 63 -10.71 -8.69 -28.04
N PRO A 64 -11.20 -7.78 -28.90
CA PRO A 64 -12.59 -7.32 -28.86
C PRO A 64 -13.63 -8.45 -28.96
N LEU A 65 -13.21 -9.61 -29.46
CA LEU A 65 -14.04 -10.79 -29.64
C LEU A 65 -14.34 -11.53 -28.32
N LEU A 66 -13.52 -11.32 -27.28
CA LEU A 66 -13.69 -11.98 -26.00
C LEU A 66 -13.53 -10.96 -24.86
N PRO A 67 -14.57 -10.15 -24.57
CA PRO A 67 -14.53 -9.20 -23.46
C PRO A 67 -14.46 -9.94 -22.12
N LEU A 68 -14.00 -9.24 -21.07
CA LEU A 68 -14.07 -9.79 -19.71
C LEU A 68 -15.55 -10.03 -19.34
N PRO A 69 -15.89 -11.19 -18.76
CA PRO A 69 -17.29 -11.52 -18.45
C PRO A 69 -17.91 -10.64 -17.37
N TYR A 70 -17.10 -10.11 -16.44
CA TYR A 70 -17.58 -9.30 -15.30
C TYR A 70 -16.63 -8.12 -15.03
N PRO A 71 -17.16 -6.98 -14.54
CA PRO A 71 -16.34 -5.84 -14.11
C PRO A 71 -15.57 -6.20 -12.82
N PRO A 72 -14.24 -6.05 -12.79
CA PRO A 72 -13.47 -6.35 -11.60
C PRO A 72 -13.67 -5.30 -10.51
N ARG A 73 -13.90 -5.76 -9.28
CA ARG A 73 -13.92 -4.91 -8.08
C ARG A 73 -12.59 -4.91 -7.35
N THR A 74 -11.84 -6.00 -7.46
CA THR A 74 -10.51 -6.10 -6.85
C THR A 74 -9.48 -6.61 -7.84
N ILE A 75 -8.29 -6.04 -7.76
CA ILE A 75 -7.11 -6.49 -8.50
C ILE A 75 -6.02 -6.80 -7.47
N ASP A 76 -5.58 -8.05 -7.43
CA ASP A 76 -4.51 -8.54 -6.56
C ASP A 76 -3.37 -9.10 -7.41
N VAL A 77 -2.18 -8.52 -7.28
CA VAL A 77 -0.97 -8.95 -7.96
C VAL A 77 0.04 -9.36 -6.90
N ASP A 78 0.32 -10.66 -6.79
CA ASP A 78 1.25 -11.25 -5.82
C ASP A 78 2.43 -11.88 -6.53
N PHE A 79 3.39 -11.05 -6.95
CA PHE A 79 4.56 -11.48 -7.68
C PHE A 79 5.76 -11.57 -6.75
N THR A 80 6.10 -12.80 -6.37
CA THR A 80 7.29 -13.09 -5.55
C THR A 80 8.56 -13.27 -6.38
N SER A 81 8.52 -12.99 -7.69
CA SER A 81 9.65 -13.09 -8.61
C SER A 81 9.87 -11.77 -9.32
N ASP A 82 11.06 -11.58 -9.88
CA ASP A 82 11.36 -10.41 -10.71
C ASP A 82 10.42 -10.34 -11.91
N ALA A 83 9.57 -9.31 -11.93
CA ALA A 83 8.62 -9.02 -12.99
C ALA A 83 8.95 -7.66 -13.59
N THR A 84 9.90 -7.63 -14.53
CA THR A 84 10.09 -6.47 -15.38
C THR A 84 8.79 -6.16 -16.14
N THR A 85 8.52 -4.89 -16.42
CA THR A 85 7.34 -4.44 -17.19
C THR A 85 5.97 -4.73 -16.56
N ILE A 86 5.89 -5.01 -15.25
CA ILE A 86 4.60 -5.28 -14.60
C ILE A 86 3.63 -4.11 -14.74
N PHE A 87 4.09 -2.86 -14.55
CA PHE A 87 3.21 -1.70 -14.67
C PHE A 87 2.71 -1.47 -16.10
N PHE A 88 3.44 -1.93 -17.12
CA PHE A 88 2.94 -1.94 -18.50
C PHE A 88 1.78 -2.94 -18.69
N HIS A 89 1.92 -4.14 -18.13
CA HIS A 89 0.83 -5.13 -18.17
C HIS A 89 -0.36 -4.70 -17.30
N LEU A 90 -0.10 -4.10 -16.14
CA LEU A 90 -1.14 -3.55 -15.27
C LEU A 90 -1.90 -2.40 -15.96
N ASN A 91 -1.18 -1.49 -16.62
CA ASN A 91 -1.79 -0.47 -17.47
C ASN A 91 -2.73 -1.08 -18.51
N THR A 92 -2.25 -2.09 -19.24
CA THR A 92 -3.04 -2.79 -20.26
C THR A 92 -4.28 -3.47 -19.66
N LEU A 93 -4.13 -4.08 -18.48
CA LEU A 93 -5.25 -4.69 -17.75
C LEU A 93 -6.30 -3.64 -17.40
N ILE A 94 -5.87 -2.54 -16.76
CA ILE A 94 -6.75 -1.46 -16.30
C ILE A 94 -7.49 -0.84 -17.48
N THR A 95 -6.78 -0.46 -18.55
CA THR A 95 -7.40 0.10 -19.77
C THR A 95 -8.50 -0.81 -20.32
N ARG A 96 -8.30 -2.13 -20.30
CA ARG A 96 -9.32 -3.10 -20.77
C ARG A 96 -10.49 -3.22 -19.82
N CYS A 97 -10.24 -3.25 -18.52
CA CYS A 97 -11.33 -3.26 -17.53
C CYS A 97 -12.19 -2.00 -17.66
N GLY A 98 -11.57 -0.85 -17.94
CA GLY A 98 -12.27 0.42 -18.14
C GLY A 98 -13.12 0.50 -19.41
N SER A 99 -12.94 -0.44 -20.34
CA SER A 99 -13.77 -0.56 -21.55
C SER A 99 -15.06 -1.35 -21.33
N LEU A 100 -15.26 -1.93 -20.14
CA LEU A 100 -16.46 -2.70 -19.83
C LEU A 100 -17.64 -1.75 -19.55
N PRO A 101 -18.83 -1.99 -20.14
CA PRO A 101 -19.99 -1.10 -19.98
C PRO A 101 -20.47 -0.92 -18.53
N GLU A 102 -20.30 -1.95 -17.70
CA GLU A 102 -20.76 -1.98 -16.31
C GLU A 102 -19.69 -1.53 -15.30
N MET A 103 -18.54 -1.03 -15.77
CA MET A 103 -17.44 -0.64 -14.89
C MET A 103 -17.78 0.64 -14.11
N GLU A 104 -17.66 0.59 -12.78
CA GLU A 104 -17.77 1.79 -11.94
C GLU A 104 -16.60 2.73 -12.25
N THR A 105 -16.91 3.96 -12.66
CA THR A 105 -15.93 5.02 -12.89
C THR A 105 -16.27 6.26 -12.07
N ASP A 106 -15.24 7.04 -11.71
CA ASP A 106 -15.44 8.33 -11.06
C ASP A 106 -15.66 9.48 -12.06
N GLU A 107 -15.80 10.70 -11.55
CA GLU A 107 -16.01 11.90 -12.35
C GLU A 107 -14.88 12.19 -13.36
N GLN A 108 -13.69 11.64 -13.14
CA GLN A 108 -12.53 11.77 -14.02
C GLN A 108 -12.41 10.58 -15.00
N GLY A 109 -13.39 9.67 -15.02
CA GLY A 109 -13.38 8.48 -15.87
C GLY A 109 -12.41 7.39 -15.39
N ARG A 110 -11.90 7.49 -14.15
CA ARG A 110 -11.00 6.48 -13.58
C ARG A 110 -11.81 5.35 -12.99
N ILE A 111 -11.27 4.15 -13.08
CA ILE A 111 -11.91 2.95 -12.57
C ILE A 111 -11.94 2.98 -11.04
N VAL A 112 -13.12 2.80 -10.46
CA VAL A 112 -13.27 2.63 -9.01
C VAL A 112 -13.09 1.15 -8.65
N LEU A 113 -12.13 0.88 -7.77
CA LEU A 113 -11.88 -0.47 -7.25
C LEU A 113 -12.16 -0.48 -5.75
N ASP A 114 -12.71 -1.59 -5.25
CA ASP A 114 -12.78 -1.83 -3.81
C ASP A 114 -11.37 -2.03 -3.22
N ILE A 115 -10.53 -2.80 -3.92
CA ILE A 115 -9.16 -3.10 -3.50
C ILE A 115 -8.22 -3.16 -4.70
N LEU A 116 -7.11 -2.42 -4.64
CA LEU A 116 -5.94 -2.65 -5.47
C LEU A 116 -4.78 -3.09 -4.57
N ARG A 117 -4.36 -4.35 -4.70
CA ARG A 117 -3.25 -4.95 -3.94
C ARG A 117 -2.11 -5.29 -4.87
N LEU A 118 -0.94 -4.75 -4.54
CA LEU A 118 0.32 -4.99 -5.22
C LEU A 118 1.31 -5.56 -4.20
N ARG A 119 1.68 -6.82 -4.37
CA ARG A 119 2.76 -7.47 -3.63
C ARG A 119 3.87 -7.80 -4.61
N LEU A 120 4.84 -6.88 -4.69
CA LEU A 120 5.87 -6.84 -5.74
C LEU A 120 7.21 -6.48 -5.11
N TYR A 121 8.32 -6.98 -5.65
CA TYR A 121 9.62 -6.43 -5.34
C TYR A 121 9.79 -5.03 -5.94
N SER A 122 10.50 -4.19 -5.21
CA SER A 122 11.01 -2.89 -5.64
C SER A 122 11.99 -3.04 -6.81
N HIS A 123 11.51 -2.91 -8.06
CA HIS A 123 12.33 -3.16 -9.24
C HIS A 123 13.43 -2.11 -9.43
N THR A 124 14.68 -2.57 -9.44
CA THR A 124 15.88 -1.73 -9.58
C THR A 124 16.33 -1.57 -11.03
N GLN A 125 15.76 -2.36 -11.93
CA GLN A 125 16.17 -2.44 -13.34
C GLN A 125 15.03 -2.11 -14.32
N ASP A 126 13.86 -1.69 -13.82
CA ASP A 126 12.77 -1.31 -14.71
C ASP A 126 13.03 0.10 -15.28
N SER A 127 13.27 0.19 -16.59
CA SER A 127 13.42 1.47 -17.30
C SER A 127 12.08 2.20 -17.47
N GLY A 128 10.96 1.52 -17.24
CA GLY A 128 9.60 2.01 -17.38
C GLY A 128 8.97 2.55 -16.10
N LEU A 129 9.75 3.11 -15.15
CA LEU A 129 9.18 3.60 -13.87
C LEU A 129 8.00 4.58 -14.02
N HIS A 130 7.98 5.38 -15.08
CA HIS A 130 6.86 6.27 -15.39
C HIS A 130 5.52 5.52 -15.57
N MET A 131 5.55 4.24 -15.94
CA MET A 131 4.36 3.40 -16.06
C MET A 131 3.67 3.16 -14.72
N ILE A 132 4.37 3.32 -13.59
CA ILE A 132 3.74 3.33 -12.27
C ILE A 132 2.68 4.42 -12.24
N LEU A 133 3.04 5.65 -12.61
CA LEU A 133 2.11 6.77 -12.67
C LEU A 133 1.02 6.51 -13.70
N THR A 134 1.39 6.20 -14.95
CA THR A 134 0.44 6.02 -16.06
C THR A 134 -0.63 4.96 -15.74
N SER A 135 -0.23 3.83 -15.14
CA SER A 135 -1.16 2.76 -14.79
C SER A 135 -2.04 3.13 -13.59
N LEU A 136 -1.46 3.75 -12.56
CA LEU A 136 -2.15 4.07 -11.31
C LEU A 136 -3.04 5.32 -11.41
N GLU A 137 -2.80 6.22 -12.36
CA GLU A 137 -3.67 7.38 -12.63
C GLU A 137 -5.04 6.97 -13.21
N GLN A 138 -5.15 5.78 -13.81
CA GLN A 138 -6.40 5.27 -14.39
C GLN A 138 -7.35 4.62 -13.38
N VAL A 139 -6.95 4.52 -12.11
CA VAL A 139 -7.75 3.92 -11.03
C VAL A 139 -7.98 4.92 -9.89
N ASN A 140 -9.03 4.68 -9.11
CA ASN A 140 -9.34 5.40 -7.89
C ASN A 140 -9.82 4.38 -6.82
N PRO A 141 -8.88 3.60 -6.23
CA PRO A 141 -9.23 2.51 -5.33
C PRO A 141 -9.68 3.03 -3.96
N ARG A 142 -10.65 2.33 -3.33
CA ARG A 142 -11.06 2.57 -1.94
C ARG A 142 -10.01 2.10 -0.95
N ARG A 143 -9.30 1.02 -1.28
CA ARG A 143 -8.20 0.46 -0.49
C ARG A 143 -7.01 0.17 -1.40
N PHE A 144 -5.87 0.79 -1.10
CA PHE A 144 -4.63 0.52 -1.80
C PHE A 144 -3.61 -0.13 -0.86
N ILE A 145 -3.03 -1.23 -1.30
CA ILE A 145 -2.07 -2.02 -0.53
C ILE A 145 -0.86 -2.28 -1.42
N TRP A 146 0.28 -1.67 -1.10
CA TRP A 146 1.58 -2.02 -1.68
C TRP A 146 2.42 -2.70 -0.61
N THR A 147 2.79 -3.97 -0.84
CA THR A 147 3.66 -4.73 0.06
C THR A 147 4.85 -5.33 -0.67
N GLY A 148 5.95 -5.52 0.06
CA GLY A 148 7.02 -6.40 -0.38
C GLY A 148 6.59 -7.87 -0.26
N PRO A 149 7.16 -8.78 -1.07
CA PRO A 149 6.90 -10.21 -0.97
C PRO A 149 7.55 -10.85 0.26
N ASP A 150 8.47 -10.16 0.92
CA ASP A 150 9.18 -10.65 2.10
C ASP A 150 8.23 -10.90 3.29
N PRO A 151 8.55 -11.88 4.16
CA PRO A 151 7.81 -12.07 5.41
C PRO A 151 7.82 -10.81 6.29
N PRO A 152 6.80 -10.59 7.15
CA PRO A 152 6.68 -9.37 7.95
C PRO A 152 7.91 -9.01 8.80
N HIS A 153 8.69 -10.00 9.25
CA HIS A 153 9.88 -9.81 10.08
C HIS A 153 11.19 -9.66 9.27
N HIS A 154 11.14 -9.82 7.94
CA HIS A 154 12.31 -9.66 7.09
C HIS A 154 12.42 -8.23 6.57
N PHE A 155 13.51 -7.56 6.93
CA PHE A 155 14.01 -6.43 6.16
C PHE A 155 14.89 -6.97 5.06
N SER A 156 14.31 -7.40 3.94
CA SER A 156 15.13 -7.64 2.77
C SER A 156 15.78 -6.32 2.39
N THR A 157 17.11 -6.31 2.40
CA THR A 157 17.99 -5.19 2.05
C THR A 157 17.84 -4.70 0.61
N ALA A 158 16.78 -5.09 -0.10
CA ALA A 158 16.28 -4.48 -1.33
C ALA A 158 15.70 -3.06 -1.11
N VAL A 159 16.18 -2.34 -0.08
CA VAL A 159 16.17 -0.87 0.00
C VAL A 159 17.09 -0.35 -1.11
N SER A 160 16.71 -0.60 -2.35
CA SER A 160 17.45 -0.14 -3.50
C SER A 160 17.15 1.33 -3.73
N LEU A 161 18.20 2.08 -4.08
CA LEU A 161 18.17 3.51 -4.38
C LEU A 161 17.13 3.90 -5.45
N LEU A 162 16.66 2.96 -6.27
CA LEU A 162 15.62 3.22 -7.26
C LEU A 162 14.21 3.35 -6.68
N PHE A 163 13.95 2.88 -5.46
CA PHE A 163 12.63 3.01 -4.86
C PHE A 163 12.24 4.48 -4.62
N THR A 164 13.23 5.36 -4.48
CA THR A 164 13.04 6.81 -4.43
C THR A 164 12.19 7.32 -5.60
N PHE A 165 12.47 6.87 -6.81
CA PHE A 165 11.77 7.35 -8.01
C PHE A 165 10.39 6.72 -8.12
N SER A 166 10.23 5.44 -7.79
CA SER A 166 8.91 4.80 -7.78
C SER A 166 7.97 5.40 -6.74
N ALA A 167 8.48 5.80 -5.56
CA ALA A 167 7.68 6.44 -4.53
C ALA A 167 7.10 7.79 -5.01
N GLN A 168 7.86 8.57 -5.79
CA GLN A 168 7.36 9.83 -6.35
C GLN A 168 6.22 9.60 -7.35
N TYR A 169 6.39 8.67 -8.29
CA TYR A 169 5.32 8.31 -9.24
C TYR A 169 4.08 7.76 -8.54
N LEU A 170 4.29 6.90 -7.54
CA LEU A 170 3.21 6.36 -6.73
C LEU A 170 2.46 7.47 -5.99
N PHE A 171 3.17 8.38 -5.33
CA PHE A 171 2.55 9.41 -4.50
C PHE A 171 1.80 10.42 -5.35
N ARG A 172 2.35 10.77 -6.51
CA ARG A 172 1.66 11.59 -7.51
C ARG A 172 0.37 10.94 -8.01
N ALA A 173 0.35 9.62 -8.24
CA ALA A 173 -0.88 8.91 -8.58
C ALA A 173 -1.90 8.96 -7.42
N ILE A 174 -1.45 8.70 -6.19
CA ILE A 174 -2.28 8.68 -4.98
C ILE A 174 -2.96 10.03 -4.72
N GLU A 175 -2.31 11.17 -5.02
CA GLU A 175 -2.90 12.50 -4.86
C GLU A 175 -4.23 12.67 -5.62
N GLY A 176 -4.41 11.95 -6.73
CA GLY A 176 -5.66 11.96 -7.46
C GLY A 176 -6.78 11.14 -6.80
N TRP A 177 -6.47 10.18 -5.92
CA TRP A 177 -7.42 9.16 -5.49
C TRP A 177 -8.40 9.66 -4.44
N THR A 178 -9.50 10.26 -4.88
CA THR A 178 -10.53 10.82 -4.00
C THR A 178 -11.31 9.75 -3.21
N ASN A 179 -11.40 8.51 -3.68
CA ASN A 179 -12.12 7.44 -2.98
C ASN A 179 -11.26 6.67 -1.98
N LEU A 180 -9.95 6.94 -1.92
CA LEU A 180 -9.02 6.19 -1.09
C LEU A 180 -9.29 6.45 0.40
N THR A 181 -9.68 5.39 1.10
CA THR A 181 -9.94 5.40 2.54
C THR A 181 -8.86 4.66 3.34
N HIS A 182 -8.18 3.69 2.72
CA HIS A 182 -7.14 2.90 3.36
C HIS A 182 -5.89 2.81 2.48
N LEU A 183 -4.77 3.26 3.01
CA LEU A 183 -3.46 3.19 2.36
C LEU A 183 -2.53 2.31 3.20
N THR A 184 -2.00 1.23 2.62
CA THR A 184 -1.01 0.36 3.26
C THR A 184 0.23 0.31 2.38
N LEU A 185 1.35 0.77 2.90
CA LEU A 185 2.65 0.73 2.23
C LEU A 185 3.64 0.00 3.13
N THR A 186 4.32 -1.02 2.61
CA THR A 186 5.41 -1.69 3.32
C THR A 186 6.65 -1.87 2.47
N HIS A 187 7.79 -2.10 3.11
CA HIS A 187 9.06 -2.37 2.44
C HIS A 187 9.45 -1.22 1.49
N ILE A 188 9.24 0.01 1.96
CA ILE A 188 9.35 1.26 1.19
C ILE A 188 10.52 2.11 1.67
N SER A 189 11.26 2.70 0.73
CA SER A 189 12.35 3.65 1.01
C SER A 189 12.02 5.03 0.47
N LEU A 190 12.04 6.06 1.32
CA LEU A 190 11.70 7.44 0.94
C LEU A 190 12.93 8.35 0.84
N ARG A 191 14.10 7.77 0.55
CA ARG A 191 15.34 8.53 0.40
C ARG A 191 15.16 9.58 -0.70
N LEU A 192 15.38 10.85 -0.41
CA LEU A 192 15.36 11.90 -1.45
C LEU A 192 16.60 11.76 -2.37
N PRO A 193 16.46 11.98 -3.69
CA PRO A 193 17.61 12.06 -4.58
C PRO A 193 18.54 13.16 -4.07
N SER A 194 19.83 12.87 -3.89
CA SER A 194 20.79 13.78 -3.26
C SER A 194 21.24 14.95 -4.17
N GLY A 195 20.41 15.39 -5.12
CA GLY A 195 20.73 16.46 -6.06
C GLY A 195 19.80 17.64 -5.93
N ASN A 196 20.31 18.78 -5.43
CA ASN A 196 19.86 20.19 -5.47
C ASN A 196 18.38 20.57 -5.31
N ASP A 197 17.42 19.66 -5.32
CA ASP A 197 16.02 19.93 -5.09
C ASP A 197 15.79 19.90 -3.57
N ASN A 198 15.92 21.08 -2.95
CA ASN A 198 15.59 21.36 -1.56
C ASN A 198 14.09 21.14 -1.22
N LEU A 199 13.32 20.49 -2.09
CA LEU A 199 11.91 20.26 -1.85
C LEU A 199 11.77 19.11 -0.84
N PRO A 200 11.20 19.38 0.34
CA PRO A 200 11.01 18.35 1.34
C PRO A 200 10.08 17.29 0.79
N PHE A 201 10.36 16.03 1.13
CA PHE A 201 9.46 14.93 0.84
C PHE A 201 8.08 15.19 1.46
N ARG A 202 7.01 15.02 0.66
CA ARG A 202 5.63 15.21 1.11
C ARG A 202 4.82 13.96 0.84
N PHE A 203 4.04 13.56 1.85
CA PHE A 203 3.02 12.53 1.68
C PHE A 203 1.83 13.10 0.90
N PRO A 204 1.17 12.28 0.07
CA PRO A 204 0.05 12.72 -0.75
C PRO A 204 -1.11 13.19 0.13
N GLN A 205 -1.76 14.27 -0.28
CA GLN A 205 -2.95 14.78 0.41
C GLN A 205 -4.19 14.09 -0.15
N VAL A 206 -4.74 13.15 0.61
CA VAL A 206 -5.89 12.33 0.19
C VAL A 206 -7.08 12.66 1.08
N PRO A 207 -8.13 13.34 0.59
CA PRO A 207 -9.14 13.90 1.48
C PRO A 207 -9.92 12.91 2.34
N ASN A 208 -10.24 11.76 1.75
CA ASN A 208 -11.06 10.72 2.38
C ASN A 208 -10.22 9.62 3.08
N LEU A 209 -8.90 9.81 3.21
CA LEU A 209 -8.03 8.81 3.81
C LEU A 209 -8.30 8.72 5.32
N ARG A 210 -8.74 7.54 5.77
CA ARG A 210 -9.04 7.22 7.17
C ARG A 210 -7.88 6.51 7.85
N VAL A 211 -7.29 5.54 7.16
CA VAL A 211 -6.21 4.71 7.72
C VAL A 211 -4.99 4.75 6.83
N PHE A 212 -3.86 5.16 7.40
CA PHE A 212 -2.55 5.08 6.77
C PHE A 212 -1.64 4.13 7.54
N TYR A 213 -1.26 3.03 6.92
CA TYR A 213 -0.29 2.07 7.44
C TYR A 213 1.03 2.21 6.66
N LEU A 214 2.12 2.43 7.39
CA LEU A 214 3.47 2.48 6.86
C LEU A 214 4.35 1.50 7.65
N GLY A 215 4.69 0.37 7.03
CA GLY A 215 5.47 -0.70 7.64
C GLY A 215 6.85 -0.86 7.00
N GLN A 216 7.84 -1.37 7.74
CA GLN A 216 9.16 -1.74 7.21
C GLN A 216 9.74 -0.65 6.30
N ALA A 217 9.73 0.58 6.78
CA ALA A 217 9.96 1.77 5.95
C ALA A 217 11.26 2.46 6.36
N THR A 218 12.06 2.92 5.40
CA THR A 218 13.36 3.58 5.66
C THR A 218 13.42 4.97 5.07
N PHE A 219 14.31 5.80 5.63
CA PHE A 219 14.51 7.20 5.26
C PHE A 219 13.23 8.03 5.39
N ILE A 220 12.47 7.79 6.46
CA ILE A 220 11.20 8.47 6.72
C ILE A 220 11.45 9.71 7.58
N PRO A 221 11.38 10.93 7.03
CA PRO A 221 11.61 12.12 7.82
C PRO A 221 10.45 12.29 8.81
N ALA A 222 10.78 12.39 10.09
CA ALA A 222 9.80 12.66 11.14
C ALA A 222 9.01 13.95 10.87
N GLU A 223 9.67 14.93 10.25
CA GLU A 223 9.09 16.20 9.83
C GLU A 223 8.01 16.02 8.77
N SER A 224 8.23 15.18 7.75
CA SER A 224 7.23 14.91 6.71
C SER A 224 5.96 14.29 7.29
N ILE A 225 6.09 13.42 8.30
CA ILE A 225 4.94 12.86 9.03
C ILE A 225 4.22 13.94 9.83
N ALA A 226 4.96 14.80 10.55
CA ALA A 226 4.37 15.90 11.30
C ALA A 226 3.60 16.86 10.38
N ILE A 227 4.20 17.27 9.27
CA ILE A 227 3.57 18.12 8.24
C ILE A 227 2.32 17.44 7.68
N PHE A 228 2.37 16.14 7.37
CA PHE A 228 1.23 15.40 6.87
C PHE A 228 0.02 15.43 7.84
N ILE A 229 0.26 15.23 9.14
CA ILE A 229 -0.81 15.29 10.16
C ILE A 229 -1.29 16.72 10.43
N LEU A 230 -0.38 17.68 10.48
CA LEU A 230 -0.71 19.07 10.81
C LEU A 230 -1.39 19.78 9.63
N GLY A 231 -0.91 19.54 8.40
CA GLY A 231 -1.41 20.09 7.14
C GLY A 231 -2.74 19.50 6.67
N SER A 232 -3.44 18.75 7.53
CA SER A 232 -4.67 18.00 7.23
C SER A 232 -5.90 18.86 6.90
N ALA A 233 -5.75 20.11 6.47
CA ALA A 233 -6.83 20.84 5.83
C ALA A 233 -7.40 20.05 4.63
N GLY A 234 -6.55 19.25 3.96
CA GLY A 234 -6.97 18.26 2.98
C GLY A 234 -7.53 16.98 3.59
N VAL A 235 -6.86 16.40 4.59
CA VAL A 235 -7.19 15.07 5.15
C VAL A 235 -8.08 15.17 6.40
N THR A 236 -9.36 15.48 6.20
CA THR A 236 -10.32 15.66 7.32
C THR A 236 -10.81 14.35 7.90
N ALA A 237 -10.77 13.26 7.13
CA ALA A 237 -11.28 11.95 7.52
C ALA A 237 -10.25 11.06 8.24
N LEU A 238 -9.02 11.54 8.47
CA LEU A 238 -7.96 10.71 9.05
C LEU A 238 -8.32 10.24 10.44
N GLU A 239 -8.25 8.93 10.68
CA GLU A 239 -8.53 8.29 11.95
C GLU A 239 -7.28 7.70 12.57
N LYS A 240 -6.37 7.14 11.75
CA LYS A 240 -5.20 6.42 12.25
C LYS A 240 -4.03 6.45 11.27
N VAL A 241 -2.84 6.69 11.82
CA VAL A 241 -1.54 6.51 11.16
C VAL A 241 -0.71 5.54 11.98
N ARG A 242 -0.43 4.37 11.40
CA ARG A 242 0.33 3.30 12.05
C ARG A 242 1.69 3.16 11.38
N LEU A 243 2.74 3.43 12.14
CA LEU A 243 4.14 3.33 11.72
C LEU A 243 4.74 2.09 12.37
N VAL A 244 5.07 1.07 11.58
CA VAL A 244 5.62 -0.20 12.08
C VAL A 244 7.03 -0.38 11.54
N ASP A 245 8.03 -0.38 12.42
CA ASP A 245 9.44 -0.44 12.03
C ASP A 245 9.80 0.57 10.92
N ALA A 246 9.41 1.83 11.15
CA ALA A 246 9.80 2.96 10.35
C ALA A 246 11.11 3.56 10.87
N TYR A 247 12.07 3.82 10.00
CA TYR A 247 13.40 4.34 10.32
C TYR A 247 13.64 5.70 9.66
N GLU A 248 14.27 6.61 10.39
CA GLU A 248 14.62 7.95 9.88
C GLU A 248 15.72 7.89 8.80
N SER A 249 16.54 6.82 8.83
CA SER A 249 17.61 6.57 7.87
C SER A 249 17.52 5.13 7.39
N SER A 250 18.60 4.34 7.46
CA SER A 250 18.57 2.93 7.04
C SER A 250 17.90 2.03 8.09
N ILE A 251 17.74 0.74 7.77
CA ILE A 251 17.25 -0.29 8.70
C ILE A 251 18.14 -0.48 9.95
N TRP A 252 19.37 0.01 9.90
CA TRP A 252 20.33 0.02 11.02
C TRP A 252 20.30 1.34 11.79
N GLY A 253 19.58 2.33 11.28
CA GLY A 253 19.44 3.63 11.88
C GLY A 253 18.46 3.66 13.05
N ARG A 254 18.22 4.87 13.54
CA ARG A 254 17.23 5.12 14.59
C ARG A 254 15.82 4.83 14.05
N ARG A 255 15.09 3.96 14.76
CA ARG A 255 13.64 3.78 14.56
C ARG A 255 12.91 5.05 15.00
N LEU A 256 11.98 5.50 14.16
CA LEU A 256 11.16 6.66 14.40
C LEU A 256 10.28 6.46 15.65
N ARG A 257 10.35 7.41 16.59
CA ARG A 257 9.50 7.41 17.79
C ARG A 257 8.44 8.48 17.66
N ARG A 258 7.30 8.27 18.33
CA ARG A 258 6.23 9.28 18.39
C ARG A 258 6.74 10.60 18.98
N SER A 259 7.63 10.56 19.98
CA SER A 259 8.27 11.75 20.58
C SER A 259 9.03 12.61 19.57
N ASP A 260 9.61 12.00 18.56
CA ASP A 260 10.41 12.69 17.53
C ASP A 260 9.47 13.53 16.66
N ILE A 261 8.32 12.96 16.32
CA ILE A 261 7.24 13.62 15.57
C ILE A 261 6.57 14.72 16.42
N GLU A 262 6.31 14.46 17.71
CA GLU A 262 5.76 15.45 18.65
C GLU A 262 6.67 16.70 18.76
N THR A 263 7.98 16.48 18.87
CA THR A 263 8.96 17.58 18.97
C THR A 263 9.00 18.43 17.71
N LEU A 264 8.94 17.80 16.53
CA LEU A 264 8.93 18.52 15.26
C LEU A 264 7.59 19.23 15.00
N ALA A 265 6.47 18.60 15.37
CA ALA A 265 5.16 19.23 15.30
C ALA A 265 5.10 20.53 16.11
N ALA A 266 5.67 20.52 17.33
CA ALA A 266 5.79 21.72 18.16
C ALA A 266 6.62 22.82 17.47
N ARG A 267 7.76 22.47 16.86
CA ARG A 267 8.62 23.42 16.14
C ARG A 267 7.92 24.02 14.92
N ILE A 268 7.22 23.20 14.13
CA ILE A 268 6.51 23.63 12.93
C ILE A 268 5.46 24.70 13.28
N VAL A 269 4.66 24.47 14.34
CA VAL A 269 3.61 25.41 14.70
C VAL A 269 4.15 26.69 15.33
N VAL A 270 5.25 26.62 16.10
CA VAL A 270 5.93 27.82 16.62
C VAL A 270 6.52 28.65 15.49
N ALA A 271 7.15 28.01 14.50
CA ALA A 271 7.72 28.71 13.34
C ALA A 271 6.63 29.36 12.45
N SER A 272 5.39 28.87 12.52
CA SER A 272 4.27 29.38 11.71
C SER A 272 3.46 30.48 12.42
N ASP A 273 3.58 30.64 13.75
CA ASP A 273 2.86 31.67 14.50
C ASP A 273 3.72 32.94 14.60
N ILE A 274 3.21 34.05 14.04
CA ILE A 274 3.90 35.35 13.97
C ILE A 274 3.67 36.17 15.27
N GLY A 275 2.84 35.69 16.20
CA GLY A 275 2.51 36.41 17.44
C GLY A 275 3.50 36.17 18.59
N ASP A 276 3.77 37.22 19.38
CA ASP A 276 4.64 37.18 20.58
C ASP A 276 3.93 36.70 21.87
N ASP A 277 2.67 36.29 21.79
CA ASP A 277 1.93 35.82 22.97
C ASP A 277 2.33 34.37 23.34
N GLU A 278 3.13 34.24 24.39
CA GLU A 278 3.60 32.96 24.91
C GLU A 278 2.46 32.01 25.33
N GLN A 279 1.36 32.52 25.88
CA GLN A 279 0.23 31.66 26.27
C GLN A 279 -0.47 31.08 25.05
N ARG A 280 -0.55 31.85 23.96
CA ARG A 280 -1.08 31.38 22.68
C ARG A 280 -0.17 30.32 22.07
N LYS A 281 1.16 30.55 22.05
CA LYS A 281 2.14 29.57 21.54
C LYS A 281 2.01 28.24 22.28
N GLU A 282 1.94 28.27 23.61
CA GLU A 282 1.78 27.06 24.43
C GLU A 282 0.51 26.29 24.07
N LYS A 283 -0.63 26.98 23.92
CA LYS A 283 -1.90 26.36 23.50
C LYS A 283 -1.82 25.72 22.12
N VAL A 284 -1.19 26.40 21.15
CA VAL A 284 -1.02 25.89 19.78
C VAL A 284 -0.13 24.65 19.76
N VAL A 285 1.00 24.68 20.48
CA VAL A 285 1.90 23.53 20.64
C VAL A 285 1.19 22.36 21.30
N ALA A 286 0.48 22.59 22.40
CA ALA A 286 -0.29 21.55 23.09
C ALA A 286 -1.34 20.92 22.17
N GLY A 287 -2.03 21.73 21.35
CA GLY A 287 -2.97 21.26 20.34
C GLY A 287 -2.33 20.37 19.28
N ALA A 288 -1.18 20.80 18.73
CA ALA A 288 -0.42 20.03 17.74
C ALA A 288 0.03 18.67 18.29
N VAL A 289 0.63 18.66 19.49
CA VAL A 289 1.09 17.43 20.15
C VAL A 289 -0.09 16.50 20.47
N LYS A 290 -1.21 17.03 20.95
CA LYS A 290 -2.43 16.24 21.19
C LYS A 290 -2.92 15.58 19.91
N LYS A 291 -2.89 16.31 18.78
CA LYS A 291 -3.27 15.78 17.46
C LYS A 291 -2.36 14.63 17.02
N ILE A 292 -1.04 14.78 17.16
CA ILE A 292 -0.06 13.71 16.89
C ILE A 292 -0.36 12.46 17.73
N ARG A 293 -0.61 12.63 19.04
CA ARG A 293 -0.91 11.51 19.95
C ARG A 293 -2.21 10.78 19.62
N GLN A 294 -3.20 11.49 19.10
CA GLN A 294 -4.48 10.91 18.72
C GLN A 294 -4.36 10.02 17.48
N PHE A 295 -3.63 10.48 16.46
CA PHE A 295 -3.58 9.77 15.17
C PHE A 295 -2.43 8.78 15.05
N ILE A 296 -1.28 9.03 15.68
CA ILE A 296 -0.06 8.27 15.40
C ILE A 296 0.22 7.20 16.45
N THR A 297 0.42 5.98 15.96
CA THR A 297 1.00 4.86 16.72
C THR A 297 2.31 4.43 16.08
N CYS A 298 3.41 4.44 16.85
CA CYS A 298 4.71 3.91 16.44
C CYS A 298 4.96 2.57 17.12
N GLU A 299 5.21 1.53 16.34
CA GLU A 299 5.39 0.16 16.80
C GLU A 299 6.71 -0.40 16.25
N GLY A 300 7.30 -1.34 16.96
CA GLY A 300 8.41 -2.14 16.45
C GLY A 300 8.07 -3.61 16.57
N GLN A 301 8.25 -4.38 15.50
CA GLN A 301 8.14 -5.82 15.58
C GLN A 301 9.44 -6.38 16.16
N THR A 302 9.33 -6.96 17.36
CA THR A 302 10.45 -7.50 18.11
C THR A 302 10.80 -8.94 17.73
N GLU A 303 9.96 -9.59 16.93
CA GLU A 303 10.22 -10.92 16.37
C GLU A 303 11.22 -10.84 15.22
N ARG A 304 12.44 -10.35 15.49
CA ARG A 304 13.58 -10.63 14.60
C ARG A 304 13.98 -12.08 14.82
N ILE A 305 14.06 -12.87 13.74
CA ILE A 305 14.73 -14.17 13.79
C ILE A 305 16.14 -13.91 14.34
N ILE A 306 16.44 -14.56 15.46
CA ILE A 306 17.76 -14.64 16.07
C ILE A 306 18.67 -15.35 15.05
N GLY A 307 19.27 -14.57 14.16
CA GLY A 307 20.06 -15.06 13.03
C GLY A 307 21.10 -14.01 12.66
N GLY A 308 22.09 -13.84 13.53
CA GLY A 308 23.19 -12.88 13.36
C GLY A 308 23.73 -12.40 14.70
N ASP A 309 24.60 -13.21 15.29
CA ASP A 309 25.59 -12.88 16.33
C ASP A 309 25.20 -11.86 17.41
N ARG A 310 24.60 -12.39 18.48
CA ARG A 310 24.97 -12.01 19.84
C ARG A 310 25.18 -13.28 20.65
N ILE A 311 26.39 -13.84 20.55
CA ILE A 311 26.93 -14.59 21.69
C ILE A 311 27.07 -13.54 22.80
N PRO A 312 26.40 -13.67 23.96
CA PRO A 312 26.75 -12.85 25.10
C PRO A 312 28.20 -13.18 25.45
N GLU A 313 29.07 -12.17 25.45
CA GLU A 313 30.40 -12.28 26.06
C GLU A 313 30.21 -12.51 27.57
N ASP A 314 29.94 -13.76 27.96
CA ASP A 314 30.23 -14.23 29.31
C ASP A 314 31.73 -14.53 29.37
N SER A 315 32.49 -13.46 29.57
CA SER A 315 33.90 -13.53 29.98
C SER A 315 34.20 -12.45 31.00
N ASN A 316 33.81 -12.74 32.25
CA ASN A 316 34.56 -12.54 33.50
C ASN A 316 33.69 -11.99 34.63
N GLY A 317 33.51 -12.79 35.69
CA GLY A 317 32.85 -12.26 36.88
C GLY A 317 32.62 -13.19 38.07
N VAL A 318 33.65 -13.94 38.49
CA VAL A 318 33.88 -14.38 39.88
C VAL A 318 33.01 -15.54 40.42
N LEU A 319 33.67 -16.70 40.52
CA LEU A 319 33.44 -17.67 41.59
C LEU A 319 33.97 -17.10 42.92
N MET A 320 33.08 -16.77 43.84
CA MET A 320 33.14 -17.05 45.29
C MET A 320 31.81 -16.66 45.93
#